data_AF-A0A950TKH1-F1
#
_entry.id   AF-A0A950TKH1-F1
#
_cell.length_a   1.000
_cell.length_b   1.000
_cell.length_c   1.000
_cell.angle_alpha   90.00
_cell.angle_beta   90.00
_cell.angle_gamma   90.00
#
_symmetry.space_group_name_H-M   'P 1'
#
loop_
_entity.id
_entity.type
_entity.pdbx_description
1 polymer ?
#
loop_
_entity_poly.entity_id
_entity_poly.type
_entity_poly.pdbx_seq_one_letter_code
_entity_poly.pdbx_strand_id
1 'polypeptide(L)' 'MRRWAYVLLSAAAAVLTTGGPAGAETKLKMLYTAVTGFSSAYLAQEAGFFKKRGIDMEFVLTASSGNNPPALVSGSVQ' A
#
# COMPACT_ATOMS: atom_id res chain seq x y z
N MET A 1 -22.28 -43.89 -4.53
CA MET A 1 -21.08 -43.39 -3.82
C MET A 1 -20.08 -42.65 -4.72
N ARG A 2 -19.67 -43.19 -5.89
CA ARG A 2 -18.69 -42.52 -6.80
C ARG A 2 -19.12 -41.13 -7.32
N ARG A 3 -20.41 -40.92 -7.59
CA ARG A 3 -20.96 -39.62 -8.05
C ARG A 3 -20.80 -38.47 -7.05
N TRP A 4 -20.79 -38.78 -5.76
CA TRP A 4 -20.71 -37.78 -4.68
C TRP A 4 -19.26 -37.35 -4.45
N ALA A 5 -18.30 -38.25 -4.72
CA ALA A 5 -16.88 -37.93 -4.71
C ALA A 5 -16.50 -36.89 -5.77
N TYR A 6 -17.08 -36.97 -6.98
CA TYR A 6 -16.81 -35.98 -8.05
C TYR A 6 -17.40 -34.61 -7.74
N VAL A 7 -18.56 -34.55 -7.07
CA VAL A 7 -19.19 -33.28 -6.65
C VAL A 7 -18.39 -32.60 -5.54
N LEU A 8 -17.86 -33.38 -4.58
CA LEU A 8 -17.00 -32.84 -3.52
C LEU A 8 -15.64 -32.37 -4.07
N LEU A 9 -15.07 -33.08 -5.05
CA LEU A 9 -13.81 -32.71 -5.67
C LEU A 9 -13.91 -31.44 -6.52
N SER A 10 -15.05 -31.22 -7.20
CA SER A 10 -15.32 -30.01 -7.98
C SER A 10 -15.66 -28.81 -7.10
N ALA A 11 -16.35 -29.02 -5.96
CA ALA A 11 -16.57 -27.97 -4.96
C ALA A 11 -15.26 -27.50 -4.30
N ALA A 12 -14.29 -28.41 -4.06
CA ALA A 12 -12.98 -28.04 -3.50
C ALA A 12 -12.12 -27.22 -4.49
N ALA A 13 -12.23 -27.49 -5.79
CA ALA A 13 -11.51 -26.74 -6.82
C ALA A 13 -12.02 -25.30 -6.99
N ALA A 14 -13.31 -25.05 -6.71
CA ALA A 14 -13.91 -23.72 -6.84
C ALA A 14 -13.48 -22.73 -5.73
N VAL A 15 -13.02 -23.22 -4.57
CA VAL A 15 -12.60 -22.35 -3.46
C VAL A 15 -11.20 -21.77 -3.70
N LEU A 16 -10.32 -22.50 -4.39
CA LEU A 16 -8.93 -22.11 -4.65
C LEU A 16 -8.77 -20.94 -5.61
N THR A 17 -9.80 -20.57 -6.37
CA THR A 17 -9.75 -19.45 -7.34
C THR A 17 -10.20 -18.10 -6.76
N THR A 18 -10.71 -18.08 -5.51
CA THR A 18 -11.15 -16.84 -4.86
C THR A 18 -10.05 -16.11 -4.09
N GLY A 19 -8.87 -16.71 -3.98
CA GLY A 19 -7.66 -16.06 -3.43
C GLY A 19 -7.01 -15.14 -4.46
N GLY A 20 -7.64 -14.02 -4.79
CA GLY A 20 -6.89 -12.87 -5.34
C GLY A 20 -5.76 -12.48 -4.36
N PRO A 21 -4.67 -11.83 -4.82
CA PRO A 21 -3.61 -11.42 -3.92
C PRO A 21 -4.24 -10.67 -2.76
N ALA A 22 -4.09 -11.19 -1.54
CA ALA A 22 -4.37 -10.43 -0.34
C ALA A 22 -3.57 -9.14 -0.51
N GLY A 23 -4.27 -8.02 -0.72
CA GLY A 23 -3.66 -6.75 -1.07
C GLY A 23 -2.77 -6.30 0.08
N ALA A 24 -1.52 -6.75 0.08
CA ALA A 24 -0.54 -6.35 1.06
C ALA A 24 -0.36 -4.84 0.86
N GLU A 25 -0.79 -4.06 1.85
CA GLU A 25 -0.63 -2.62 1.79
C GLU A 25 0.86 -2.31 1.69
N THR A 26 1.23 -1.58 0.64
CA THR A 26 2.58 -1.09 0.46
C THR A 26 2.77 0.08 1.41
N LYS A 27 3.60 -0.12 2.43
CA LYS A 27 3.96 0.94 3.38
C LYS A 27 5.01 1.84 2.76
N LEU A 28 4.69 3.11 2.61
CA LEU A 28 5.59 4.12 2.05
C LEU A 28 5.74 5.29 3.02
N LYS A 29 6.96 5.81 3.14
CA LYS A 29 7.25 6.99 3.97
C LYS A 29 7.68 8.16 3.07
N MET A 30 6.84 9.19 3.00
CA MET A 30 7.14 10.42 2.27
C MET A 30 7.74 11.47 3.19
N LEU A 31 8.99 11.84 2.92
CA LEU A 31 9.61 12.98 3.59
C LEU A 31 9.05 14.30 3.04
N TYR A 32 8.76 15.27 3.92
CA TYR A 32 8.30 16.58 3.50
C TYR A 32 8.83 17.71 4.40
N THR A 33 8.93 18.92 3.85
CA THR A 33 9.09 20.17 4.60
C THR A 33 7.76 20.89 4.66
N ALA A 34 7.49 21.62 5.76
CA ALA A 34 6.25 22.35 5.97
C ALA A 34 6.14 23.61 5.06
N VAL A 35 6.05 23.38 3.75
CA VAL A 35 5.85 24.37 2.70
C VAL A 35 4.64 23.96 1.85
N THR A 36 3.99 24.92 1.22
CA THR A 36 2.75 24.71 0.43
C THR A 36 2.92 23.76 -0.75
N GLY A 37 4.15 23.53 -1.22
CA GLY A 37 4.45 22.58 -2.29
C GLY A 37 4.01 21.12 -2.00
N PHE A 38 3.86 20.73 -0.74
CA PHE A 38 3.45 19.37 -0.34
C PHE A 38 1.95 19.21 -0.11
N SER A 39 1.16 20.29 -0.20
CA SER A 39 -0.28 20.26 0.12
C SER A 39 -1.08 19.28 -0.76
N SER A 40 -0.67 19.07 -2.01
CA SER A 40 -1.33 18.12 -2.91
C SER A 40 -1.23 16.66 -2.43
N ALA A 41 -0.09 16.28 -1.82
CA ALA A 41 0.09 14.94 -1.27
C ALA A 41 -0.81 14.71 -0.05
N TYR A 42 -0.94 15.73 0.81
CA TYR A 42 -1.87 15.71 1.94
C TYR A 42 -3.33 15.55 1.49
N LEU A 43 -3.76 16.36 0.52
CA LEU A 43 -5.10 16.24 -0.07
C LEU A 43 -5.33 14.86 -0.69
N ALA A 44 -4.30 14.29 -1.33
CA ALA A 44 -4.39 12.95 -1.89
C ALA A 44 -4.59 11.87 -0.80
N GLN A 45 -3.94 12.02 0.35
CA GLN A 45 -4.14 11.13 1.50
C GLN A 45 -5.55 11.28 2.10
N GLU A 46 -6.02 12.50 2.31
CA GLU A 46 -7.36 12.78 2.83
C GLU A 46 -8.46 12.25 1.90
N ALA A 47 -8.31 12.43 0.59
CA ALA A 47 -9.23 11.89 -0.41
C ALA A 47 -9.07 10.36 -0.64
N GLY A 48 -8.18 9.70 0.10
CA GLY A 48 -7.99 8.26 0.11
C GLY A 48 -7.36 7.70 -1.17
N PHE A 49 -6.66 8.52 -1.96
CA PHE A 49 -6.03 8.09 -3.21
C PHE A 49 -4.94 7.03 -3.01
N PHE A 50 -4.21 7.08 -1.89
CA PHE A 50 -3.20 6.08 -1.55
C PHE A 50 -3.86 4.76 -1.11
N LYS A 51 -4.85 4.83 -0.21
CA LYS A 51 -5.60 3.66 0.26
C LYS A 51 -6.28 2.90 -0.88
N LYS A 52 -6.88 3.60 -1.84
CA LYS A 52 -7.49 2.99 -3.05
C LYS A 52 -6.49 2.19 -3.91
N ARG A 53 -5.19 2.46 -3.75
CA ARG A 53 -4.11 1.76 -4.45
C ARG A 53 -3.38 0.75 -3.55
N GLY A 54 -3.91 0.49 -2.35
CA GLY A 54 -3.25 -0.36 -1.35
C GLY A 54 -1.95 0.24 -0.86
N ILE A 55 -1.84 1.57 -0.76
CA ILE A 55 -0.67 2.26 -0.22
C ILE A 55 -1.03 2.85 1.14
N ASP A 56 -0.26 2.46 2.16
CA ASP A 56 -0.26 3.05 3.49
C ASP A 56 0.85 4.12 3.54
N MET A 57 0.45 5.38 3.44
CA MET A 57 1.37 6.53 3.31
C MET A 57 1.60 7.17 4.68
N GLU A 58 2.87 7.28 5.08
CA GLU A 58 3.33 7.98 6.28
C GLU A 58 4.07 9.27 5.87
N PHE A 59 3.59 10.43 6.31
CA PHE A 59 4.28 11.69 6.11
C PHE A 59 5.28 11.97 7.23
N VAL A 60 6.55 12.10 6.87
CA VAL A 60 7.66 12.34 7.80
C VAL A 60 8.16 13.76 7.63
N LEU A 61 7.91 14.61 8.64
CA LEU A 61 8.35 16.00 8.62
C LEU A 61 9.87 16.08 8.83
N THR A 62 10.55 16.89 8.01
CA THR A 62 11.95 17.27 8.24
C THR A 62 12.10 18.76 8.53
N ALA A 63 13.09 19.10 9.35
CA ALA A 63 13.43 20.49 9.70
C ALA A 63 14.06 21.26 8.54
N SER A 64 14.71 20.57 7.60
CA SER A 64 15.37 21.20 6.45
C SER A 64 15.32 20.28 5.23
N SER A 65 15.13 20.87 4.04
CA SER A 65 15.18 20.15 2.76
C SER A 65 16.56 19.57 2.46
N GLY A 66 17.61 20.10 3.09
CA GLY A 66 18.98 19.54 3.02
C GLY A 66 19.09 18.12 3.57
N ASN A 67 18.14 17.69 4.40
CA ASN A 67 18.11 16.34 4.94
C ASN A 67 17.43 15.33 4.00
N ASN A 68 16.81 15.78 2.89
CA ASN A 68 16.08 14.89 1.98
C ASN A 68 17.01 13.91 1.25
N PRO A 69 18.11 14.34 0.60
CA PRO A 69 19.02 13.42 -0.07
C PRO A 69 19.60 12.34 0.86
N PRO A 70 20.14 12.66 2.06
CA PRO A 70 20.67 11.61 2.94
C PRO A 70 19.56 10.69 3.50
N ALA A 71 18.36 11.21 3.75
CA ALA A 71 17.24 10.39 4.21
C ALA A 71 16.80 9.36 3.15
N LEU A 72 16.75 9.75 1.88
CA LEU A 72 16.49 8.84 0.75
C LEU A 72 17.59 7.78 0.60
N VAL A 73 18.87 8.21 0.62
CA VAL A 73 20.02 7.29 0.49
C VAL A 73 20.08 6.29 1.63
N SER A 74 19.74 6.70 2.85
CA SER A 74 19.69 5.81 4.02
C SER A 74 18.53 4.81 4.00
N GLY A 75 17.58 4.94 3.07
CA GLY A 75 16.35 4.13 3.03
C GLY A 75 15.34 4.47 4.13
N SER A 76 15.52 5.59 4.84
CA SER A 76 14.59 6.03 5.89
C SER A 76 13.24 6.48 5.34
N VAL A 77 13.21 6.84 4.04
CA VAL A 77 12.06 7.33 3.28
C VAL A 77 12.17 6.86 1.83
N GLN A 78 11.04 6.79 1.10
CA GLN A 78 10.94 6.25 -0.26
C GLN A 78 10.06 7.10 -1.16
#